data_AF-A0A7V3MIB0-F1
#
_entry.id   AF-A0A7V3MIB0-F1
#
_cell.length_a   1.000
_cell.length_b   1.000
_cell.length_c   1.000
_cell.angle_alpha   90.00
_cell.angle_beta   90.00
_cell.angle_gamma   90.00
#
_symmetry.space_group_name_H-M   'P 1'
#
loop_
_entity.id
_entity.type
_entity.pdbx_description
1 polymer ?
#
loop_
_entity_poly.entity_id
_entity_poly.type
_entity_poly.pdbx_seq_one_letter_code
_entity_poly.pdbx_strand_id
1 'polypeptide(L)'
;MLGENGVHGVSHPKVDEHAGVPAGTASFYFRTRKALLHAVAARLAELDVADFSLVAELAKGQSTQFAGTAGLARIVMYVNSEPWLTRAKARYELVLLAGRDPELTAILSESAERLHALARQVVTQWYPTGSTPDPALIEDQAVATLAFINGVMLTFVAGQPTVDDAERLDRLIRGVIAGVAEVRGR
;
A
#
# COMPACT_ATOMS: atom_id res chain seq x y z
N MET A 1 -9.47 -13.69 -6.82
CA MET A 1 -10.57 -13.09 -7.64
C MET A 1 -10.34 -11.64 -8.06
N LEU A 2 -10.50 -10.62 -7.20
CA LEU A 2 -10.43 -9.21 -7.63
C LEU A 2 -9.04 -8.84 -8.20
N GLY A 3 -7.96 -9.24 -7.54
CA GLY A 3 -6.60 -8.98 -8.03
C GLY A 3 -6.18 -9.81 -9.25
N GLU A 4 -6.92 -10.87 -9.58
CA GLU A 4 -6.61 -11.74 -10.72
C GLU A 4 -7.47 -11.40 -11.95
N ASN A 5 -8.73 -11.04 -11.72
CA ASN A 5 -9.77 -10.91 -12.75
C ASN A 5 -10.33 -9.47 -12.87
N GLY A 6 -9.78 -8.52 -12.11
CA GLY A 6 -10.23 -7.13 -12.03
C GLY A 6 -11.64 -6.97 -11.45
N VAL A 7 -12.15 -5.74 -11.44
CA VAL A 7 -13.49 -5.45 -10.90
C VAL A 7 -14.59 -6.28 -11.57
N HIS A 8 -14.53 -6.49 -12.89
CA HIS A 8 -15.52 -7.28 -13.65
C HIS A 8 -15.47 -8.78 -13.33
N GLY A 9 -14.37 -9.24 -12.74
CA GLY A 9 -14.22 -10.58 -12.20
C GLY A 9 -15.07 -10.86 -10.96
N VAL A 10 -15.60 -9.83 -10.30
CA VAL A 10 -16.36 -9.96 -9.05
C VAL A 10 -17.87 -9.85 -9.30
N SER A 11 -18.57 -10.94 -9.02
CA SER A 11 -20.03 -11.03 -8.97
C SER A 11 -20.44 -12.07 -7.92
N HIS A 12 -21.68 -12.02 -7.43
CA HIS A 12 -22.16 -12.97 -6.42
C HIS A 12 -22.01 -14.44 -6.84
N PRO A 13 -22.45 -14.86 -8.05
CA PRO A 13 -22.31 -16.26 -8.42
C PRO A 13 -20.85 -16.72 -8.47
N LYS A 14 -19.95 -15.86 -8.97
CA LYS A 14 -18.52 -16.17 -9.02
C LYS A 14 -17.90 -16.24 -7.63
N VAL A 15 -18.35 -15.42 -6.69
CA VAL A 15 -17.91 -15.47 -5.29
C VAL A 15 -18.41 -16.74 -4.62
N ASP A 16 -19.69 -17.11 -4.81
CA ASP A 16 -20.25 -18.33 -4.26
C ASP A 16 -19.50 -19.57 -4.77
N GLU A 17 -19.27 -19.62 -6.08
CA GLU A 17 -18.49 -20.67 -6.75
C GLU A 17 -17.06 -20.75 -6.21
N HIS A 18 -16.35 -19.62 -6.16
CA HIS A 18 -14.97 -19.58 -5.68
C HIS A 18 -14.83 -19.95 -4.19
N ALA A 19 -15.82 -19.57 -3.36
CA ALA A 19 -15.83 -19.89 -1.95
C ALA A 19 -16.37 -21.30 -1.63
N GLY A 20 -16.90 -22.02 -2.62
CA GLY A 20 -17.50 -23.35 -2.43
C GLY A 20 -18.76 -23.33 -1.56
N VAL A 21 -19.49 -22.21 -1.54
CA VAL A 21 -20.71 -22.03 -0.74
C VAL A 21 -21.97 -22.18 -1.61
N PRO A 22 -23.16 -22.41 -1.02
CA PRO A 22 -24.40 -22.51 -1.80
C PRO A 22 -24.66 -21.26 -2.65
N ALA A 23 -25.23 -21.47 -3.84
CA ALA A 23 -25.63 -20.37 -4.71
C ALA A 23 -26.60 -19.41 -3.99
N GLY A 24 -26.32 -18.11 -4.09
CA GLY A 24 -27.08 -17.05 -3.43
C GLY A 24 -26.52 -16.60 -2.09
N THR A 25 -25.53 -17.30 -1.52
CA THR A 25 -24.93 -16.95 -0.21
C THR A 25 -24.36 -15.53 -0.21
N ALA A 26 -23.54 -15.17 -1.19
CA ALA A 26 -22.98 -13.84 -1.30
C ALA A 26 -24.07 -12.78 -1.48
N SER A 27 -25.14 -13.09 -2.24
CA SER A 27 -26.25 -12.15 -2.46
C SER A 27 -27.13 -11.96 -1.22
N PHE A 28 -27.17 -12.97 -0.34
CA PHE A 28 -27.83 -12.88 0.96
C PHE A 28 -27.13 -11.85 1.86
N TYR A 29 -25.80 -11.84 1.91
CA TYR A 29 -25.03 -10.87 2.70
C TYR A 29 -24.87 -9.51 2.03
N PHE A 30 -24.67 -9.49 0.71
CA PHE A 30 -24.36 -8.28 -0.05
C PHE A 30 -25.38 -8.11 -1.16
N ARG A 31 -26.52 -7.49 -0.89
CA ARG A 31 -27.67 -7.47 -1.84
C ARG A 31 -27.37 -6.89 -3.23
N THR A 32 -26.35 -6.04 -3.37
CA THR A 32 -25.97 -5.43 -4.66
C THR A 32 -24.50 -5.67 -4.96
N ARG A 33 -24.11 -5.60 -6.25
CA ARG A 33 -22.70 -5.69 -6.64
C ARG A 33 -21.87 -4.54 -6.03
N LYS A 34 -22.47 -3.36 -5.87
CA LYS A 34 -21.87 -2.22 -5.16
C LYS A 34 -21.52 -2.61 -3.72
N ALA A 35 -22.50 -3.15 -2.97
CA ALA A 35 -22.29 -3.59 -1.59
C ALA A 35 -21.22 -4.68 -1.48
N LEU A 36 -21.16 -5.61 -2.44
CA LEU A 36 -20.12 -6.64 -2.49
C LEU A 36 -18.72 -6.02 -2.68
N LEU A 37 -18.56 -5.08 -3.61
CA LEU A 37 -17.28 -4.40 -3.84
C LEU A 37 -16.85 -3.55 -2.64
N HIS A 38 -17.79 -2.89 -1.97
CA HIS A 38 -17.53 -2.14 -0.74
C HIS A 38 -17.05 -3.05 0.39
N ALA A 39 -17.65 -4.22 0.55
CA ALA A 39 -17.21 -5.21 1.54
C ALA A 39 -15.80 -5.73 1.24
N VAL A 40 -15.47 -5.95 -0.04
CA VAL A 40 -14.11 -6.32 -0.46
C VAL A 40 -13.13 -5.19 -0.14
N ALA A 41 -13.51 -3.93 -0.38
CA ALA A 41 -12.67 -2.78 -0.07
C ALA A 41 -12.44 -2.61 1.44
N ALA A 42 -13.47 -2.78 2.26
CA ALA A 42 -13.35 -2.77 3.72
C ALA A 42 -12.39 -3.86 4.20
N ARG A 43 -12.54 -5.09 3.66
CA ARG A 43 -11.64 -6.19 4.00
C ARG A 43 -10.20 -5.93 3.57
N LEU A 44 -9.99 -5.29 2.42
CA LEU A 44 -8.65 -4.94 1.96
C LEU A 44 -8.03 -3.86 2.86
N ALA A 45 -8.80 -2.82 3.23
CA ALA A 45 -8.35 -1.79 4.17
C ALA A 45 -7.93 -2.38 5.53
N GLU A 46 -8.68 -3.36 6.06
CA GLU A 46 -8.30 -4.07 7.29
C GLU A 46 -6.96 -4.80 7.16
N LEU A 47 -6.74 -5.48 6.02
CA LEU A 47 -5.48 -6.18 5.75
C LEU A 47 -4.32 -5.20 5.62
N ASP A 48 -4.55 -4.05 4.99
CA ASP A 48 -3.54 -3.01 4.81
C ASP A 48 -3.06 -2.47 6.15
N VAL A 49 -4.01 -2.19 7.06
CA VAL A 49 -3.71 -1.76 8.43
C VAL A 49 -2.86 -2.80 9.18
N ALA A 50 -3.19 -4.09 9.04
CA ALA A 50 -2.43 -5.16 9.66
C ALA A 50 -1.01 -5.25 9.09
N ASP A 51 -0.87 -5.16 7.76
CA ASP A 51 0.41 -5.17 7.07
C ASP A 51 1.27 -3.95 7.48
N PHE A 52 0.68 -2.75 7.59
CA PHE A 52 1.36 -1.55 8.08
C PHE A 52 1.83 -1.68 9.53
N SER A 53 1.02 -2.30 10.37
CA SER A 53 1.40 -2.55 11.77
C SER A 53 2.60 -3.51 11.84
N LEU A 54 2.60 -4.56 11.02
CA LEU A 54 3.73 -5.49 10.92
C LEU A 54 4.99 -4.78 10.43
N VAL A 55 4.89 -3.94 9.39
CA VAL A 55 6.01 -3.13 8.88
C VAL A 55 6.57 -2.21 9.96
N ALA A 56 5.71 -1.53 10.72
CA ALA A 56 6.12 -0.66 11.81
C ALA A 56 6.89 -1.42 12.90
N GLU A 57 6.45 -2.63 13.25
CA GLU A 57 7.14 -3.46 14.25
C GLU A 57 8.48 -4.00 13.73
N LEU A 58 8.54 -4.42 12.45
CA LEU A 58 9.79 -4.83 11.81
C LEU A 58 10.81 -3.68 11.76
N ALA A 59 10.36 -2.45 11.53
CA ALA A 59 11.22 -1.26 11.53
C ALA A 59 11.74 -0.88 12.92
N LYS A 60 10.99 -1.17 13.99
CA LYS A 60 11.40 -0.93 15.39
C LYS A 60 12.29 -2.04 15.97
N GLY A 61 12.21 -3.25 15.43
CA GLY A 61 12.94 -4.40 15.96
C GLY A 61 14.46 -4.24 15.90
N GLN A 62 15.19 -4.99 16.74
CA GLN A 62 16.66 -4.99 16.75
C GLN A 62 17.28 -5.65 15.51
N SER A 63 16.48 -6.22 14.61
CA SER A 63 16.98 -6.78 13.35
C SER A 63 17.39 -5.65 12.39
N THR A 64 18.68 -5.54 12.11
CA THR A 64 19.23 -4.55 11.16
C THR A 64 18.72 -4.74 9.72
N GLN A 65 18.09 -5.86 9.41
CA GLN A 65 17.57 -6.19 8.07
C GLN A 65 16.35 -5.34 7.67
N PHE A 66 15.54 -4.84 8.60
CA PHE A 66 14.35 -4.04 8.26
C PHE A 66 14.42 -2.59 8.74
N ALA A 67 15.60 -2.17 9.17
CA ALA A 67 15.86 -0.79 9.58
C ALA A 67 16.15 0.12 8.38
N GLY A 68 15.82 1.40 8.53
CA GLY A 68 16.20 2.44 7.58
C GLY A 68 15.51 2.32 6.21
N THR A 69 16.02 3.08 5.24
CA THR A 69 15.57 3.05 3.85
C THR A 69 15.78 1.68 3.19
N ALA A 70 16.82 0.95 3.59
CA ALA A 70 17.10 -0.40 3.10
C ALA A 70 16.04 -1.42 3.54
N GLY A 71 15.52 -1.28 4.78
CA GLY A 71 14.40 -2.08 5.26
C GLY A 71 13.13 -1.83 4.47
N LEU A 72 12.80 -0.56 4.23
CA LEU A 72 11.65 -0.18 3.40
C LEU A 72 11.78 -0.74 1.98
N ALA A 73 12.96 -0.65 1.37
CA ALA A 73 13.22 -1.21 0.05
C ALA A 73 12.94 -2.72 0.00
N ARG A 74 13.41 -3.50 0.99
CA ARG A 74 13.13 -4.94 1.09
C ARG A 74 11.63 -5.23 1.21
N ILE A 75 10.93 -4.46 2.05
CA ILE A 75 9.47 -4.59 2.25
C ILE A 75 8.72 -4.33 0.95
N VAL A 76 9.07 -3.26 0.22
CA VAL A 76 8.46 -2.94 -1.07
C VAL A 76 8.73 -4.05 -2.09
N MET A 77 9.94 -4.61 -2.12
CA MET A 77 10.25 -5.74 -3.02
C MET A 77 9.41 -6.98 -2.71
N TYR A 78 9.04 -7.24 -1.45
CA TYR A 78 8.14 -8.36 -1.11
C TYR A 78 6.74 -8.21 -1.70
N VAL A 79 6.28 -6.98 -1.98
CA VAL A 79 4.97 -6.76 -2.63
C VAL A 79 4.91 -7.41 -4.01
N ASN A 80 6.05 -7.60 -4.68
CA ASN A 80 6.11 -8.29 -5.98
C ASN A 80 6.03 -9.83 -5.87
N SER A 81 5.51 -10.36 -4.77
CA SER A 81 5.33 -11.80 -4.53
C SER A 81 3.93 -12.10 -4.02
N GLU A 82 3.43 -13.32 -4.27
CA GLU A 82 2.12 -13.74 -3.77
C GLU A 82 2.17 -14.06 -2.27
N PRO A 83 1.12 -13.74 -1.49
CA PRO A 83 -0.18 -13.20 -1.92
C PRO A 83 -0.26 -11.65 -2.02
N TRP A 84 0.83 -10.93 -1.72
CA TRP A 84 0.82 -9.47 -1.65
C TRP A 84 0.61 -8.80 -3.00
N LEU A 85 1.15 -9.38 -4.09
CA LEU A 85 0.95 -8.88 -5.44
C LEU A 85 -0.53 -8.91 -5.83
N THR A 86 -1.24 -10.01 -5.54
CA THR A 86 -2.69 -10.09 -5.76
C THR A 86 -3.46 -9.04 -4.95
N ARG A 87 -3.07 -8.77 -3.70
CA ARG A 87 -3.70 -7.71 -2.88
C ARG A 87 -3.41 -6.32 -3.45
N ALA A 88 -2.19 -6.06 -3.90
CA ALA A 88 -1.83 -4.79 -4.53
C ALA A 88 -2.67 -4.57 -5.80
N LYS A 89 -2.76 -5.57 -6.70
CA LYS A 89 -3.64 -5.50 -7.88
C LYS A 89 -5.08 -5.17 -7.52
N ALA A 90 -5.63 -5.85 -6.51
CA ALA A 90 -6.98 -5.58 -6.02
C ALA A 90 -7.14 -4.14 -5.50
N ARG A 91 -6.13 -3.59 -4.83
CA ARG A 91 -6.14 -2.21 -4.33
C ARG A 91 -6.19 -1.20 -5.47
N TYR A 92 -5.35 -1.35 -6.49
CA TYR A 92 -5.34 -0.41 -7.62
C TYR A 92 -6.66 -0.44 -8.40
N GLU A 93 -7.26 -1.62 -8.59
CA GLU A 93 -8.60 -1.76 -9.17
C GLU A 93 -9.66 -0.96 -8.38
N LEU A 94 -9.63 -1.03 -7.04
CA LEU A 94 -10.58 -0.30 -6.18
C LEU A 94 -10.31 1.20 -6.15
N VAL A 95 -9.04 1.64 -6.11
CA VAL A 95 -8.67 3.06 -6.13
C VAL A 95 -9.10 3.72 -7.43
N LEU A 96 -8.95 3.04 -8.57
CA LEU A 96 -9.43 3.54 -9.86
C LEU A 96 -10.96 3.66 -9.91
N LEU A 97 -11.66 2.74 -9.24
CA LEU A 97 -13.12 2.80 -9.11
C LEU A 97 -13.60 3.91 -8.15
N ALA A 98 -12.85 4.16 -7.07
CA ALA A 98 -13.20 5.10 -6.00
C ALA A 98 -13.42 6.53 -6.51
N GLY A 99 -12.70 6.96 -7.55
CA GLY A 99 -12.86 8.30 -8.14
C GLY A 99 -14.27 8.64 -8.65
N ARG A 100 -15.18 7.66 -8.74
CA ARG A 100 -16.59 7.82 -9.14
C ARG A 100 -17.58 7.34 -8.07
N ASP A 101 -17.11 6.91 -6.91
CA ASP A 101 -17.91 6.36 -5.81
C ASP A 101 -17.42 6.95 -4.47
N PRO A 102 -18.11 8.00 -3.95
CA PRO A 102 -17.72 8.65 -2.70
C PRO A 102 -17.74 7.73 -1.48
N GLU A 103 -18.64 6.75 -1.44
CA GLU A 103 -18.69 5.77 -0.34
C GLU A 103 -17.46 4.85 -0.37
N LEU A 104 -17.06 4.40 -1.57
CA LEU A 104 -15.84 3.61 -1.73
C LEU A 104 -14.58 4.43 -1.38
N THR A 105 -14.56 5.71 -1.76
CA THR A 105 -13.48 6.62 -1.36
C THR A 105 -13.37 6.67 0.16
N ALA A 106 -14.48 6.89 0.88
CA ALA A 106 -14.50 6.95 2.33
C ALA A 106 -13.98 5.66 2.99
N ILE A 107 -14.32 4.48 2.45
CA ILE A 107 -13.82 3.19 2.94
C ILE A 107 -12.30 3.09 2.82
N LEU A 108 -11.72 3.56 1.70
CA LEU A 108 -10.28 3.47 1.46
C LEU A 108 -9.48 4.56 2.19
N SER A 109 -10.09 5.72 2.50
CA SER A 109 -9.42 6.86 3.13
C SER A 109 -8.74 6.52 4.46
N GLU A 110 -9.38 5.71 5.32
CA GLU A 110 -8.79 5.33 6.62
C GLU A 110 -7.43 4.63 6.46
N SER A 111 -7.34 3.69 5.50
CA SER A 111 -6.09 2.98 5.22
C SER A 111 -5.03 3.93 4.64
N ALA A 112 -5.44 4.86 3.78
CA ALA A 112 -4.54 5.85 3.19
C ALA A 112 -3.97 6.83 4.22
N GLU A 113 -4.80 7.30 5.15
CA GLU A 113 -4.39 8.17 6.26
C GLU A 113 -3.39 7.47 7.19
N ARG A 114 -3.64 6.19 7.51
CA ARG A 114 -2.72 5.38 8.33
C ARG A 114 -1.39 5.14 7.63
N LEU A 115 -1.42 4.86 6.32
CA LEU A 115 -0.20 4.72 5.51
C LEU A 115 0.62 6.01 5.51
N HIS A 116 -0.05 7.15 5.34
CA HIS A 116 0.60 8.46 5.37
C HIS A 116 1.23 8.75 6.74
N ALA A 117 0.49 8.49 7.83
CA ALA A 117 1.02 8.62 9.18
C ALA A 117 2.24 7.72 9.44
N LEU A 118 2.20 6.48 8.96
CA LEU A 118 3.33 5.56 9.04
C LEU A 118 4.54 6.07 8.24
N ALA A 119 4.31 6.59 7.02
CA ALA A 119 5.38 7.13 6.19
C ALA A 119 6.13 8.26 6.91
N ARG A 120 5.40 9.21 7.51
CA ARG A 120 6.02 10.28 8.32
C ARG A 120 6.82 9.74 9.50
N GLN A 121 6.29 8.74 10.21
CA GLN A 121 6.98 8.12 11.34
C GLN A 121 8.28 7.45 10.89
N VAL A 122 8.24 6.67 9.81
CA VAL A 122 9.40 5.96 9.27
C VAL A 122 10.46 6.94 8.77
N VAL A 123 10.06 8.00 8.05
CA VAL A 123 10.99 9.06 7.61
C VAL A 123 11.67 9.73 8.80
N THR A 124 10.91 10.07 9.85
CA THR A 124 11.47 10.65 11.08
C THR A 124 12.52 9.75 11.72
N GLN A 125 12.29 8.43 11.73
CA GLN A 125 13.21 7.44 12.31
C GLN A 125 14.53 7.30 11.53
N TRP A 126 14.62 7.80 10.29
CA TRP A 126 15.86 7.77 9.52
C TRP A 126 16.83 8.89 9.89
N TYR A 127 16.35 9.91 10.61
CA TYR A 127 17.22 10.97 11.13
C TYR A 127 18.02 10.47 12.34
N PRO A 128 19.27 10.95 12.53
CA PRO A 128 20.07 10.57 13.69
C PRO A 128 19.36 10.87 15.01
N THR A 129 19.56 10.03 16.02
CA THR A 129 19.00 10.24 17.35
C THR A 129 19.42 11.61 17.90
N GLY A 130 18.46 12.39 18.38
CA GLY A 130 18.68 13.76 18.87
C GLY A 130 18.57 14.85 17.80
N SER A 131 18.34 14.48 16.54
CA SER A 131 17.99 15.45 15.48
C SER A 131 16.57 15.95 15.67
N THR A 132 16.34 17.23 15.40
CA THR A 132 15.00 17.84 15.34
C THR A 132 14.76 18.42 13.95
N PRO A 133 14.47 17.56 12.94
CA PRO A 133 14.19 18.03 11.59
C PRO A 133 12.90 18.87 11.55
N ASP A 134 12.84 19.83 10.63
CA ASP A 134 11.62 20.61 10.37
C ASP A 134 10.43 19.66 10.10
N PRO A 135 9.33 19.73 10.87
CA PRO A 135 8.16 18.87 10.67
C PRO A 135 7.62 18.92 9.25
N ALA A 136 7.68 20.07 8.59
CA ALA A 136 7.18 20.19 7.24
C ALA A 136 8.17 19.62 6.20
N LEU A 137 9.48 19.55 6.48
CA LEU A 137 10.43 18.80 5.65
C LEU A 137 10.14 17.30 5.71
N ILE A 138 9.86 16.77 6.91
CA ILE A 138 9.46 15.38 7.10
C ILE A 138 8.19 15.06 6.31
N GLU A 139 7.22 15.98 6.31
CA GLU A 139 5.99 15.85 5.53
C GLU A 139 6.29 15.72 4.04
N ASP A 140 7.08 16.63 3.46
CA ASP A 140 7.43 16.58 2.03
C ASP A 140 8.19 15.30 1.67
N GLN A 141 9.11 14.86 2.54
CA GLN A 141 9.86 13.62 2.34
C GLN A 141 8.94 12.39 2.40
N ALA A 142 7.97 12.37 3.31
CA ALA A 142 6.98 11.30 3.42
C ALA A 142 6.09 11.25 2.17
N VAL A 143 5.56 12.39 1.72
CA VAL A 143 4.76 12.50 0.50
C VAL A 143 5.56 12.02 -0.72
N ALA A 144 6.78 12.52 -0.90
CA ALA A 144 7.62 12.17 -2.04
C ALA A 144 8.00 10.68 -2.04
N THR A 145 8.35 10.14 -0.88
CA THR A 145 8.69 8.72 -0.72
C THR A 145 7.48 7.83 -1.01
N LEU A 146 6.30 8.17 -0.47
CA LEU A 146 5.08 7.42 -0.71
C LEU A 146 4.65 7.47 -2.18
N ALA A 147 4.73 8.64 -2.82
CA ALA A 147 4.43 8.79 -4.25
C ALA A 147 5.40 7.95 -5.12
N PHE A 148 6.70 7.97 -4.78
CA PHE A 148 7.70 7.15 -5.46
C PHE A 148 7.42 5.65 -5.29
N ILE A 149 7.14 5.18 -4.07
CA ILE A 149 6.81 3.78 -3.79
C ILE A 149 5.54 3.34 -4.50
N ASN A 150 4.49 4.17 -4.52
CA ASN A 150 3.27 3.90 -5.30
C ASN A 150 3.57 3.78 -6.80
N GLY A 151 4.50 4.58 -7.33
CA GLY A 151 5.00 4.43 -8.70
C GLY A 151 5.66 3.07 -8.93
N VAL A 152 6.57 2.67 -8.03
CA VAL A 152 7.25 1.35 -8.11
C VAL A 152 6.24 0.20 -8.00
N MET A 153 5.32 0.24 -7.02
CA MET A 153 4.30 -0.79 -6.84
C MET A 153 3.38 -0.92 -8.06
N LEU A 154 3.04 0.19 -8.72
CA LEU A 154 2.26 0.15 -9.96
C LEU A 154 2.98 -0.63 -11.07
N THR A 155 4.31 -0.56 -11.14
CA THR A 155 5.10 -1.32 -12.13
C THR A 155 5.08 -2.83 -11.84
N PHE A 156 5.03 -3.23 -10.57
CA PHE A 156 4.85 -4.63 -10.17
C PHE A 156 3.46 -5.14 -10.56
N VAL A 157 2.42 -4.35 -10.25
CA VAL A 157 1.03 -4.63 -10.61
C VAL A 157 0.86 -4.77 -12.12
N ALA A 158 1.54 -3.94 -12.91
CA ALA A 158 1.55 -4.01 -14.37
C ALA A 158 2.38 -5.18 -14.95
N GLY A 159 3.11 -5.93 -14.12
CA GLY A 159 3.99 -7.01 -14.57
C GLY A 159 5.24 -6.53 -15.31
N GLN A 160 5.60 -5.25 -15.13
CA GLN A 160 6.73 -4.59 -15.79
C GLN A 160 7.62 -3.89 -14.75
N PRO A 161 8.23 -4.64 -13.81
CA PRO A 161 9.01 -4.05 -12.72
C PRO A 161 10.14 -3.16 -13.27
N THR A 162 10.21 -1.92 -12.82
CA THR A 162 11.31 -0.99 -13.18
C THR A 162 12.53 -1.12 -12.26
N VAL A 163 12.34 -1.77 -11.10
CA VAL A 163 13.36 -2.11 -10.13
C VAL A 163 13.19 -3.58 -9.75
N ASP A 164 14.29 -4.32 -9.77
CA ASP A 164 14.36 -5.77 -9.61
C ASP A 164 15.12 -6.21 -8.36
N ASP A 165 15.80 -5.28 -7.69
CA ASP A 165 16.54 -5.56 -6.46
C ASP A 165 16.37 -4.47 -5.37
N ALA A 166 16.47 -4.90 -4.11
CA ALA A 166 16.25 -4.03 -2.96
C ALA A 166 17.38 -2.99 -2.77
N GLU A 167 18.60 -3.26 -3.24
CA GLU A 167 19.72 -2.33 -3.06
C GLU A 167 19.58 -1.12 -3.99
N ARG A 168 19.16 -1.35 -5.24
CA ARG A 168 18.81 -0.31 -6.19
C ARG A 168 17.63 0.50 -5.69
N LEU A 169 16.59 -0.14 -5.15
CA LEU A 169 15.47 0.57 -4.58
C LEU A 169 15.87 1.43 -3.37
N ASP A 170 16.73 0.93 -2.48
CA ASP A 170 17.29 1.71 -1.35
C ASP A 170 18.01 2.98 -1.84
N ARG A 171 18.88 2.85 -2.85
CA ARG A 171 19.57 4.01 -3.44
C ARG A 171 18.61 5.05 -3.99
N LEU A 172 17.53 4.62 -4.66
CA LEU A 172 16.52 5.53 -5.20
C LEU A 172 15.72 6.22 -4.10
N ILE A 173 15.30 5.50 -3.05
CA ILE A 173 14.61 6.06 -1.88
C ILE A 173 15.48 7.14 -1.23
N ARG A 174 16.76 6.85 -0.97
CA ARG A 174 17.71 7.84 -0.44
C ARG A 174 17.83 9.06 -1.33
N GLY A 175 17.87 8.87 -2.65
CA GLY A 175 17.92 9.95 -3.62
C GLY A 175 16.69 10.87 -3.54
N VAL A 176 15.49 10.30 -3.42
CA VAL A 176 14.24 11.07 -3.25
C VAL A 176 14.30 11.91 -1.98
N ILE A 177 14.67 11.31 -0.84
CA ILE A 177 14.73 12.00 0.46
C ILE A 177 15.76 13.13 0.44
N ALA A 178 16.96 12.86 -0.08
CA ALA A 178 18.03 13.85 -0.17
C ALA A 178 17.67 14.99 -1.13
N GLY A 179 17.03 14.67 -2.26
CA GLY A 179 16.59 15.68 -3.23
C GLY A 179 15.55 16.64 -2.67
N VAL A 180 14.58 16.14 -1.90
CA VAL A 180 13.59 16.98 -1.19
C VAL A 180 14.28 17.92 -0.20
N ALA A 181 15.24 17.41 0.58
CA ALA A 181 15.98 18.23 1.54
C ALA A 181 16.81 19.32 0.86
N GLU A 182 17.49 19.00 -0.24
CA GLU A 182 18.32 19.95 -1.00
C GLU A 182 17.48 21.07 -1.63
N VAL A 183 16.32 20.77 -2.22
CA VAL A 183 15.48 21.78 -2.88
C VAL A 183 14.85 22.72 -1.86
N ARG A 184 14.46 22.22 -0.68
CA ARG A 184 13.83 23.00 0.37
C ARG A 184 14.82 23.83 1.21
N GLY A 185 16.08 23.41 1.25
CA GLY A 185 17.17 24.18 1.86
C GLY A 185 17.65 25.38 1.03
N ARG A 186 17.13 25.54 -0.19
CA ARG A 186 17.35 26.68 -1.09
C ARG A 186 16.16 27.63 -1.03
#